data_AF-A0A8J7R2E7-F1
#
_entry.id   AF-A0A8J7R2E7-F1
#
_cell.length_a   1.000
_cell.length_b   1.000
_cell.length_c   1.000
_cell.angle_alpha   90.00
_cell.angle_beta   90.00
_cell.angle_gamma   90.00
#
_symmetry.space_group_name_H-M   'P 1'
#
loop_
_entity.id
_entity.type
_entity.pdbx_description
1 polymer ?
#
loop_
_entity_poly.entity_id
_entity_poly.type
_entity_poly.pdbx_seq_one_letter_code
_entity_poly.pdbx_strand_id
1 'polypeptide(L)'
;MNKFIAELIGTFWLVLGGCGSAVLAAAFPNVGIGLLGVSLAFGLTVLTMAYAIGHISGCHLNPAVSVGLWAGGRFSGKDLLPYVIAQCAGAVMAGGVLYCIASGQAGFDLAGGFASNGYGEHSPGGYTMLAGFVCEVAMTAVFLFVIMGA
;
A
#
# COMPACT_ATOMS: atom_id res chain seq x y z
N MET A 1 4.25 -1.94 22.28
CA MET A 1 3.13 -2.00 21.31
C MET A 1 2.94 -3.44 20.87
N ASN A 2 1.70 -3.92 20.72
CA ASN A 2 1.44 -5.27 20.20
C ASN A 2 1.69 -5.30 18.67
N LYS A 3 2.24 -6.40 18.15
CA LYS A 3 2.53 -6.62 16.72
C LYS A 3 1.33 -6.35 15.79
N PHE A 4 0.10 -6.65 16.20
CA PHE A 4 -1.08 -6.39 15.38
C PHE A 4 -1.40 -4.89 15.28
N ILE A 5 -1.19 -4.13 16.35
CA ILE A 5 -1.34 -2.67 16.34
C ILE A 5 -0.26 -2.04 15.47
N ALA A 6 0.96 -2.58 15.53
CA ALA A 6 2.06 -2.13 14.67
C ALA A 6 1.70 -2.29 13.18
N GLU A 7 1.21 -3.46 12.76
CA GLU A 7 0.77 -3.71 11.38
C GLU A 7 -0.39 -2.80 10.94
N LEU A 8 -1.35 -2.55 11.82
CA LEU A 8 -2.45 -1.63 11.57
C LEU A 8 -1.94 -0.21 11.33
N ILE A 9 -1.07 0.31 12.20
CA ILE A 9 -0.50 1.66 12.07
C ILE A 9 0.38 1.77 10.83
N GLY A 10 1.22 0.77 10.56
CA GLY A 10 2.10 0.80 9.40
C GLY A 10 1.33 0.71 8.09
N THR A 11 0.28 -0.11 8.01
CA THR A 11 -0.55 -0.19 6.81
C THR A 11 -1.40 1.08 6.63
N PHE A 12 -1.86 1.66 7.74
CA PHE A 12 -2.48 2.98 7.72
C PHE A 12 -1.52 4.03 7.13
N TRP A 13 -0.26 4.04 7.58
CA TRP A 13 0.75 4.98 7.07
C TRP A 13 1.06 4.76 5.58
N LEU A 14 1.16 3.51 5.16
CA LEU A 14 1.37 3.14 3.76
C LEU A 14 0.25 3.68 2.87
N VAL A 15 -1.01 3.45 3.23
CA VAL A 15 -2.16 3.90 2.42
C VAL A 15 -2.33 5.41 2.49
N LEU A 16 -2.22 6.02 3.68
CA LEU A 16 -2.37 7.46 3.82
C LEU A 16 -1.28 8.23 3.08
N GLY A 17 -0.02 7.81 3.20
CA GLY A 17 1.11 8.45 2.52
C GLY A 17 1.14 8.16 1.02
N GLY A 18 1.03 6.89 0.63
CA GLY A 18 1.05 6.47 -0.77
C GLY A 18 -0.15 6.99 -1.55
N CYS A 19 -1.37 6.54 -1.20
CA CYS A 19 -2.59 6.97 -1.88
C CYS A 19 -2.86 8.47 -1.68
N GLY A 20 -2.53 9.03 -0.51
CA GLY A 20 -2.69 10.46 -0.28
C GLY A 20 -1.79 11.31 -1.18
N SER A 21 -0.53 10.88 -1.41
CA SER A 21 0.34 11.57 -2.37
C SER A 21 -0.24 11.55 -3.79
N ALA A 22 -0.86 10.44 -4.19
CA ALA A 22 -1.51 10.30 -5.48
C ALA A 22 -2.74 11.20 -5.63
N VAL A 23 -3.64 11.17 -4.64
CA VAL A 23 -4.90 11.91 -4.66
C VAL A 23 -4.68 13.42 -4.50
N LEU A 24 -3.76 13.83 -3.63
CA LEU A 24 -3.66 15.22 -3.19
C LEU A 24 -2.56 16.01 -3.94
N ALA A 25 -1.54 15.34 -4.48
CA ALA A 25 -0.33 16.02 -4.96
C ALA A 25 0.18 15.58 -6.35
N ALA A 26 -0.23 14.42 -6.89
CA ALA A 26 0.35 13.90 -8.14
C ALA A 26 0.15 14.84 -9.33
N ALA A 27 -1.05 15.41 -9.47
CA ALA A 27 -1.43 16.25 -10.60
C ALA A 27 -1.65 17.72 -10.21
N PHE A 28 -1.02 18.18 -9.12
CA PHE A 28 -1.16 19.58 -8.70
C PHE A 28 -0.64 20.54 -9.78
N PRO A 29 -1.35 21.63 -10.12
CA PRO A 29 -0.94 22.53 -11.22
C PRO A 29 0.49 23.07 -11.05
N ASN A 30 1.32 22.89 -12.07
CA ASN A 30 2.71 23.35 -12.18
C ASN A 30 3.74 22.71 -11.21
N VAL A 31 3.31 22.16 -10.07
CA VAL A 31 4.20 21.65 -9.02
C VAL A 31 3.86 20.21 -8.57
N GLY A 32 3.01 19.51 -9.33
CA GLY A 32 2.61 18.15 -9.03
C GLY A 32 3.79 17.18 -9.00
N ILE A 33 3.70 16.18 -8.11
CA ILE A 33 4.81 15.25 -7.87
C ILE A 33 4.90 14.12 -8.91
N GLY A 34 3.86 13.96 -9.74
CA GLY A 34 3.79 12.92 -10.78
C GLY A 34 3.93 11.48 -10.28
N LEU A 35 4.05 10.53 -11.21
CA LEU A 35 4.15 9.10 -10.89
C LEU A 35 5.45 8.76 -10.12
N LEU A 36 6.55 9.47 -10.39
CA LEU A 36 7.81 9.29 -9.66
C LEU A 36 7.65 9.66 -8.19
N GLY A 37 7.04 10.81 -7.89
CA GLY A 37 6.82 11.26 -6.52
C GLY A 37 5.89 10.33 -5.75
N VAL A 38 4.83 9.84 -6.39
CA VAL A 38 3.94 8.80 -5.82
C VAL A 38 4.72 7.53 -5.50
N SER A 39 5.54 7.04 -6.45
CA SER A 39 6.38 5.85 -6.25
C SER A 39 7.34 6.03 -5.07
N LEU A 40 7.96 7.21 -4.95
CA LEU A 40 8.83 7.54 -3.83
C LEU A 40 8.07 7.59 -2.50
N ALA A 41 6.88 8.19 -2.48
CA ALA A 41 6.03 8.24 -1.28
C ALA A 41 5.68 6.83 -0.77
N PHE A 42 5.23 5.93 -1.65
CA PHE A 42 4.99 4.52 -1.28
C PHE A 42 6.26 3.87 -0.71
N GLY A 43 7.40 3.98 -1.40
CA GLY A 43 8.66 3.41 -0.91
C GLY A 43 9.10 3.95 0.45
N LEU A 44 8.99 5.27 0.66
CA LEU A 44 9.37 5.92 1.92
C LEU A 44 8.42 5.56 3.08
N THR A 45 7.12 5.38 2.84
CA THR A 45 6.20 4.91 3.90
C THR A 45 6.60 3.53 4.42
N VAL A 46 6.98 2.61 3.53
CA VAL A 46 7.49 1.28 3.91
C VAL A 46 8.82 1.41 4.65
N LEU A 47 9.78 2.18 4.11
CA LEU A 47 11.10 2.37 4.73
C LEU A 47 10.99 2.93 6.15
N THR A 48 10.22 4.01 6.32
CA THR A 48 10.06 4.67 7.62
C THR A 48 9.42 3.74 8.66
N MET A 49 8.39 2.99 8.28
CA MET A 49 7.76 2.03 9.19
C MET A 49 8.64 0.81 9.46
N ALA A 50 9.42 0.34 8.48
CA ALA A 50 10.36 -0.75 8.69
C ALA A 50 11.36 -0.40 9.81
N TYR A 51 11.89 0.83 9.81
CA TYR A 51 12.73 1.32 10.91
C TYR A 51 11.96 1.51 12.22
N ALA A 52 10.74 2.08 12.16
CA ALA A 52 9.99 2.41 13.37
C ALA A 52 9.42 1.18 14.10
N ILE A 53 8.94 0.17 13.37
CA ILE A 53 8.19 -0.97 13.93
C ILE A 53 8.66 -2.34 13.45
N GLY A 54 9.66 -2.43 12.59
CA GLY A 54 10.19 -3.72 12.10
C GLY A 54 10.61 -4.66 13.23
N HIS A 55 11.21 -4.12 14.29
CA HIS A 55 11.59 -4.88 15.48
C HIS A 55 10.39 -5.37 16.34
N ILE A 56 9.16 -4.93 16.04
CA ILE A 56 7.95 -5.28 16.79
C ILE A 56 7.13 -6.35 16.05
N SER A 57 6.85 -6.15 14.76
CA SER A 57 6.00 -7.04 13.96
C SER A 57 6.71 -7.70 12.76
N GLY A 58 7.95 -7.35 12.46
CA GLY A 58 8.56 -7.62 11.16
C GLY A 58 8.13 -6.64 10.06
N CYS A 59 7.18 -5.73 10.35
CA CYS A 59 6.70 -4.68 9.45
C CYS A 59 6.29 -5.21 8.06
N HIS A 60 5.30 -6.11 8.04
CA HIS A 60 4.83 -6.69 6.77
C HIS A 60 4.01 -5.67 5.96
N LEU A 61 3.07 -5.00 6.62
CA LEU A 61 2.18 -3.95 6.11
C LEU A 61 1.33 -4.33 4.90
N ASN A 62 1.37 -5.60 4.50
CA ASN A 62 0.85 -6.08 3.24
C ASN A 62 0.49 -7.57 3.39
N PRO A 63 -0.76 -7.97 3.08
CA PRO A 63 -1.19 -9.37 3.10
C PRO A 63 -0.33 -10.29 2.25
N ALA A 64 0.10 -9.87 1.05
CA ALA A 64 0.95 -10.66 0.17
C ALA A 64 2.34 -10.89 0.77
N VAL A 65 2.88 -9.91 1.51
CA VAL A 65 4.14 -10.07 2.25
C VAL A 65 3.97 -11.09 3.37
N SER A 66 2.90 -10.98 4.18
CA SER A 66 2.61 -11.95 5.24
C SER A 66 2.46 -13.38 4.70
N VAL A 67 1.74 -13.55 3.58
CA VAL A 67 1.55 -14.85 2.92
C VAL A 67 2.87 -15.37 2.36
N GLY A 68 3.66 -14.53 1.68
CA GLY A 68 4.93 -14.94 1.09
C GLY A 68 5.97 -15.34 2.16
N LEU A 69 6.06 -14.60 3.27
CA LEU A 69 6.92 -14.97 4.39
C LEU A 69 6.46 -16.26 5.08
N TRP A 70 5.15 -16.49 5.19
CA TRP A 70 4.62 -17.75 5.69
C TRP A 70 4.98 -18.91 4.75
N ALA A 71 4.77 -18.76 3.45
CA ALA A 71 5.13 -19.76 2.44
C ALA A 71 6.64 -20.04 2.40
N GLY A 72 7.47 -19.00 2.63
CA GLY A 72 8.92 -19.11 2.75
C GLY A 72 9.42 -19.61 4.12
N GLY A 73 8.53 -20.00 5.04
CA GLY A 73 8.89 -20.53 6.36
C GLY A 73 9.47 -19.51 7.34
N ARG A 74 9.33 -18.21 7.05
CA ARG A 74 9.82 -17.08 7.87
C ARG A 74 8.77 -16.50 8.81
N PHE A 75 7.52 -16.95 8.72
CA PHE A 75 6.42 -16.42 9.53
C PHE A 75 5.43 -17.50 10.00
N SER A 76 4.92 -17.34 11.22
CA SER A 76 3.99 -18.29 11.84
C SER A 76 2.60 -18.21 11.19
N GLY A 77 2.09 -19.34 10.72
CA GLY A 77 0.73 -19.42 10.14
C GLY A 77 -0.38 -19.04 11.13
N LYS A 78 -0.15 -19.15 12.45
CA LYS A 78 -1.12 -18.74 13.48
C LYS A 78 -1.35 -17.23 13.51
N ASP A 79 -0.36 -16.46 13.09
CA ASP A 79 -0.41 -14.99 13.08
C ASP A 79 -0.87 -14.43 11.74
N LEU A 80 -0.95 -15.26 10.69
CA LEU A 80 -1.26 -14.84 9.33
C LEU A 80 -2.59 -14.10 9.21
N LEU A 81 -3.69 -14.76 9.59
CA LEU A 81 -5.01 -14.15 9.49
C LEU A 81 -5.14 -12.89 10.38
N PRO A 82 -4.68 -12.89 11.64
CA PRO A 82 -4.65 -11.65 12.45
C PRO A 82 -3.87 -10.50 11.82
N TYR A 83 -2.72 -10.76 11.17
CA TYR A 83 -1.96 -9.73 10.46
C TYR A 83 -2.76 -9.15 9.29
N VAL A 84 -3.34 -10.01 8.45
CA VAL A 84 -4.16 -9.58 7.30
C VAL A 84 -5.32 -8.70 7.76
N ILE A 85 -6.02 -9.09 8.83
CA ILE A 85 -7.13 -8.29 9.39
C ILE A 85 -6.64 -6.93 9.86
N ALA A 86 -5.53 -6.88 10.61
CA ALA A 86 -4.95 -5.63 11.10
C ALA A 86 -4.53 -4.70 9.96
N GLN A 87 -3.89 -5.25 8.93
CA GLN A 87 -3.45 -4.52 7.73
C GLN A 87 -4.64 -3.95 6.97
N CYS A 88 -5.65 -4.77 6.67
CA CYS A 88 -6.87 -4.33 5.99
C CYS A 88 -7.63 -3.26 6.80
N ALA A 89 -7.74 -3.42 8.12
CA ALA A 89 -8.36 -2.42 8.98
C ALA A 89 -7.58 -1.08 8.93
N GLY A 90 -6.25 -1.13 9.00
CA GLY A 90 -5.38 0.04 8.84
C GLY A 90 -5.57 0.74 7.51
N ALA A 91 -5.60 -0.02 6.41
CA ALA A 91 -5.84 0.49 5.06
C ALA A 91 -7.21 1.18 4.93
N VAL A 92 -8.28 0.56 5.44
CA VAL A 92 -9.63 1.14 5.39
C VAL A 92 -9.71 2.44 6.20
N MET A 93 -9.12 2.47 7.40
CA MET A 93 -9.09 3.69 8.21
C MET A 93 -8.31 4.81 7.53
N ALA A 94 -7.18 4.51 6.89
CA ALA A 94 -6.41 5.49 6.12
C ALA A 94 -7.19 6.00 4.92
N GLY A 95 -7.89 5.12 4.19
CA GLY A 95 -8.79 5.52 3.12
C GLY A 95 -9.90 6.45 3.59
N GLY A 96 -10.51 6.16 4.75
CA GLY A 96 -11.50 7.04 5.37
C GLY A 96 -10.95 8.40 5.75
N VAL A 97 -9.77 8.46 6.37
CA VAL A 97 -9.09 9.73 6.69
C VAL A 97 -8.75 10.51 5.43
N LEU A 98 -8.19 9.86 4.41
CA LEU A 98 -7.88 10.48 3.13
C LEU A 98 -9.14 11.04 2.46
N TYR A 99 -10.25 10.30 2.52
CA TYR A 99 -11.53 10.72 1.94
C TYR A 99 -12.03 11.99 2.63
N CYS A 100 -11.99 12.03 3.97
CA CYS A 100 -12.36 13.21 4.73
C CYS A 100 -11.51 14.44 4.34
N ILE A 101 -10.19 14.25 4.15
CA ILE A 101 -9.28 15.33 3.72
C ILE A 101 -9.62 15.79 2.30
N ALA A 102 -9.70 14.86 1.34
CA ALA A 102 -9.92 15.16 -0.07
C ALA A 102 -11.30 15.80 -0.32
N SER A 103 -12.32 15.40 0.44
CA SER A 103 -13.66 15.99 0.39
C SER A 103 -13.70 17.46 0.84
N GLY A 104 -12.64 17.95 1.49
CA GLY A 104 -12.49 19.37 1.82
C GLY A 104 -12.14 20.26 0.63
N GLN A 105 -11.76 19.67 -0.53
CA GLN A 105 -11.46 20.41 -1.75
C GLN A 105 -12.69 20.51 -2.66
N ALA A 106 -13.04 21.73 -3.07
CA ALA A 106 -14.11 21.94 -4.03
C ALA A 106 -13.83 21.21 -5.35
N GLY A 107 -14.82 20.47 -5.85
CA GLY A 107 -14.71 19.70 -7.09
C GLY A 107 -14.02 18.33 -6.96
N PHE A 108 -13.70 17.87 -5.74
CA PHE A 108 -13.29 16.48 -5.53
C PHE A 108 -14.42 15.51 -5.93
N ASP A 109 -14.08 14.49 -6.72
CA ASP A 109 -15.00 13.45 -7.18
C ASP A 109 -14.33 12.07 -7.10
N LEU A 110 -15.05 11.11 -6.51
CA LEU A 110 -14.64 9.72 -6.45
C LEU A 110 -14.57 9.05 -7.83
N ALA A 111 -15.27 9.59 -8.83
CA ALA A 111 -15.16 9.14 -10.22
C ALA A 111 -13.71 9.23 -10.76
N GLY A 112 -12.85 10.06 -10.15
CA GLY A 112 -11.42 10.10 -10.42
C GLY A 112 -10.64 8.85 -9.94
N GLY A 113 -11.33 7.84 -9.40
CA GLY A 113 -10.77 6.54 -9.03
C GLY A 113 -10.16 6.48 -7.63
N PHE A 114 -9.87 7.63 -7.01
CA PHE A 114 -9.39 7.72 -5.61
C PHE A 114 -8.17 6.83 -5.34
N ALA A 115 -7.20 6.83 -6.26
CA ALA A 115 -6.00 6.00 -6.25
C ALA A 115 -6.25 4.48 -6.18
N SER A 116 -7.43 4.02 -6.61
CA SER A 116 -7.73 2.60 -6.74
C SER A 116 -6.94 1.96 -7.88
N ASN A 117 -6.50 0.72 -7.68
CA ASN A 117 -5.92 -0.10 -8.75
C ASN A 117 -7.02 -0.61 -9.70
N GLY A 118 -6.70 -0.77 -10.98
CA GLY A 118 -7.66 -1.21 -12.00
C GLY A 118 -7.00 -1.84 -13.23
N TYR A 119 -7.77 -2.59 -14.00
CA TYR A 119 -7.37 -3.22 -15.26
C TYR A 119 -8.42 -2.94 -16.35
N GLY A 120 -8.07 -3.22 -17.61
CA GLY A 120 -8.93 -2.95 -18.76
C GLY A 120 -9.26 -1.47 -18.86
N GLU A 121 -10.56 -1.14 -18.91
CA GLU A 121 -11.06 0.25 -18.94
C GLU A 121 -10.65 1.07 -17.70
N HIS A 122 -10.34 0.42 -16.58
CA HIS A 122 -9.88 1.06 -15.35
C HIS A 122 -8.36 1.10 -15.21
N SER A 123 -7.60 0.57 -16.18
CA SER A 123 -6.15 0.74 -16.20
C SER A 123 -5.80 2.14 -16.71
N PRO A 124 -4.92 2.90 -16.03
CA PRO A 124 -4.48 4.22 -16.51
C PRO A 124 -3.86 4.18 -17.93
N GLY A 125 -3.26 3.05 -18.30
CA GLY A 125 -2.68 2.83 -19.62
C GLY A 125 -3.51 1.92 -20.54
N GLY A 126 -4.75 1.58 -20.16
CA GLY A 126 -5.61 0.69 -20.94
C GLY A 126 -5.12 -0.76 -21.05
N TYR A 127 -4.28 -1.22 -20.11
CA TYR A 127 -3.74 -2.59 -20.13
C TYR A 127 -4.82 -3.63 -19.83
N THR A 128 -4.77 -4.76 -20.54
CA THR A 128 -5.70 -5.88 -20.33
C THR A 128 -5.55 -6.51 -18.95
N MET A 129 -6.58 -7.24 -18.52
CA MET A 129 -6.55 -8.02 -17.27
C MET A 129 -5.34 -8.97 -17.21
N LEU A 130 -5.01 -9.63 -18.31
CA LEU A 130 -3.86 -10.54 -18.37
C LEU A 130 -2.53 -9.79 -18.18
N ALA A 131 -2.36 -8.64 -18.82
CA ALA A 131 -1.16 -7.82 -18.66
C ALA A 131 -1.01 -7.33 -17.21
N GLY A 132 -2.09 -6.86 -16.60
CA GLY A 132 -2.13 -6.49 -15.18
C GLY A 132 -1.76 -7.66 -14.27
N PHE A 133 -2.38 -8.83 -14.47
CA PHE A 133 -2.08 -10.04 -13.70
C PHE A 133 -0.61 -10.45 -13.77
N VAL A 134 -0.03 -10.48 -14.97
CA VAL A 134 1.39 -10.84 -15.16
C VAL A 134 2.30 -9.84 -14.45
N CYS A 135 2.00 -8.54 -14.56
CA CYS A 135 2.75 -7.49 -13.88
C CYS A 135 2.72 -7.68 -12.35
N GLU A 136 1.53 -7.81 -11.76
CA GLU A 136 1.35 -7.94 -10.31
C GLU A 136 2.04 -9.19 -9.75
N VAL A 137 1.92 -10.34 -10.43
CA VAL A 137 2.60 -11.57 -10.03
C VAL A 137 4.12 -11.41 -10.09
N ALA A 138 4.65 -10.87 -11.19
CA ALA A 138 6.09 -10.71 -11.37
C ALA A 138 6.69 -9.73 -10.35
N MET A 139 6.08 -8.55 -10.18
CA MET A 139 6.56 -7.53 -9.27
C MET A 139 6.46 -7.97 -7.81
N THR A 140 5.36 -8.62 -7.42
CA THR A 140 5.21 -9.15 -6.05
C THR A 140 6.21 -10.27 -5.76
N ALA A 141 6.51 -11.14 -6.72
CA ALA A 141 7.53 -12.18 -6.57
C ALA A 141 8.92 -11.57 -6.36
N VAL A 142 9.30 -10.56 -7.14
CA VAL A 142 10.57 -9.84 -6.95
C VAL A 142 10.60 -9.13 -5.60
N PHE A 143 9.51 -8.48 -5.18
CA PHE A 143 9.42 -7.81 -3.90
C PHE A 143 9.61 -8.79 -2.72
N LEU A 144 8.96 -9.94 -2.77
CA LEU A 144 9.13 -11.02 -1.80
C LEU A 144 10.55 -11.59 -1.81
N PHE A 145 11.16 -11.76 -2.98
CA PHE A 145 12.56 -12.17 -3.08
C PHE A 145 13.51 -11.19 -2.39
N VAL A 146 13.32 -9.88 -2.61
CA VAL A 146 14.12 -8.82 -1.96
C VAL A 146 13.95 -8.87 -0.44
N ILE A 147 12.71 -8.99 0.06
CA ILE A 147 12.43 -9.06 1.51
C ILE A 147 13.06 -10.31 2.13
N MET A 148 12.93 -11.48 1.49
CA MET A 148 13.47 -12.74 2.02
C MET A 148 15.00 -12.84 1.91
N GLY A 149 15.62 -12.00 1.08
CA GLY A 149 17.07 -11.89 0.96
C GLY A 149 17.74 -11.15 2.12
N ALA A 150 16.95 -10.46 2.96
CA ALA A 150 17.41 -9.87 4.22
C ALA A 150 17.50 -10.92 5.35
#